data_AF-A0A914WTU1-F1
#
_entry.id   AF-A0A914WTU1-F1
#
_cell.length_a   1.000
_cell.length_b   1.000
_cell.length_c   1.000
_cell.angle_alpha   90.00
_cell.angle_beta   90.00
_cell.angle_gamma   90.00
#
_symmetry.space_group_name_H-M   'P 1'
#
loop_
_entity.id
_entity.type
_entity.pdbx_description
1 polymer ?
#
loop_
_entity_poly.entity_id
_entity_poly.type
_entity_poly.pdbx_seq_one_letter_code
_entity_poly.pdbx_strand_id
1 'polypeptide(L)'
;MFSKKKEPSRVTAHDEAVLQLKSQRDKMKQYMRRSEAQMEREREMAKKLIQSGKKDRALFLLKKKRFQDQMIEKALKQLDNIERMVSLSPYFHN
;
A
#
# COMPACT_ATOMS: atom_id res chain seq x y z
N MET A 1 20.30 -3.88 -46.53
CA MET A 1 19.13 -3.68 -45.65
C MET A 1 19.04 -4.88 -44.71
N PHE A 2 19.37 -4.73 -43.43
CA PHE A 2 19.29 -5.82 -42.45
C PHE A 2 18.23 -5.47 -41.41
N SER A 3 16.99 -5.87 -41.67
CA SER A 3 15.93 -5.86 -40.65
C SER A 3 16.21 -6.98 -39.67
N LYS A 4 16.86 -6.66 -38.53
CA LYS A 4 16.94 -7.56 -37.38
C LYS A 4 15.50 -7.91 -36.98
N LYS A 5 15.08 -9.16 -37.20
CA LYS A 5 13.86 -9.71 -36.58
C LYS A 5 14.00 -9.50 -35.08
N LYS A 6 13.19 -8.59 -34.53
CA LYS A 6 13.05 -8.40 -33.09
C LYS A 6 12.57 -9.74 -32.55
N GLU A 7 13.40 -10.43 -31.78
CA GLU A 7 12.92 -11.60 -31.05
C GLU A 7 11.70 -11.15 -30.23
N PRO A 8 10.58 -11.88 -30.29
CA PRO A 8 9.44 -11.55 -29.45
C PRO A 8 9.93 -11.62 -28.01
N SER A 9 9.82 -10.51 -27.29
CA SER A 9 10.19 -10.45 -25.88
C SER A 9 9.51 -11.60 -25.15
N ARG A 10 10.28 -12.45 -24.46
CA ARG A 10 9.82 -13.56 -23.60
C ARG A 10 8.92 -13.12 -22.43
N VAL A 11 8.48 -11.88 -22.42
CA VAL A 11 7.54 -11.30 -21.48
C VAL A 11 6.19 -11.32 -22.18
N THR A 12 5.29 -12.17 -21.69
CA THR A 12 3.92 -12.24 -22.18
C THR A 12 3.12 -11.07 -21.59
N ALA A 13 2.02 -10.68 -22.24
CA ALA A 13 1.10 -9.66 -21.69
C ALA A 13 0.58 -10.04 -20.28
N HIS A 14 0.56 -11.34 -19.99
CA HIS A 14 0.28 -11.89 -18.67
C HIS A 14 1.37 -11.53 -17.63
N ASP A 15 2.64 -11.73 -17.98
CA ASP A 15 3.77 -11.38 -17.09
C ASP A 15 3.78 -9.89 -16.76
N GLU A 16 3.42 -9.03 -17.72
CA GLU A 16 3.27 -7.59 -17.50
C GLU A 16 2.11 -7.27 -16.54
N ALA A 17 0.95 -7.91 -16.72
CA ALA A 17 -0.20 -7.73 -15.83
C ALA A 17 0.10 -8.20 -14.40
N VAL A 18 0.75 -9.35 -14.25
CA VAL A 18 1.20 -9.85 -12.94
C VAL A 18 2.21 -8.89 -12.31
N LEU A 19 3.18 -8.39 -13.08
CA LEU A 19 4.15 -7.41 -12.59
C LEU A 19 3.48 -6.12 -12.10
N GLN A 20 2.49 -5.60 -12.83
CA GLN A 20 1.74 -4.41 -12.43
C GLN A 20 1.00 -4.63 -11.11
N LEU A 21 0.31 -5.75 -10.94
CA LEU A 21 -0.39 -6.10 -9.70
C LEU A 21 0.60 -6.22 -8.53
N LYS A 22 1.75 -6.87 -8.74
CA LYS A 22 2.82 -6.96 -7.73
C LYS A 22 3.35 -5.57 -7.34
N SER A 23 3.60 -4.69 -8.32
CA SER A 23 4.06 -3.32 -8.06
C SER A 23 3.05 -2.51 -7.25
N GLN A 24 1.76 -2.63 -7.56
CA GLN A 24 0.70 -1.96 -6.80
C GLN A 24 0.67 -2.45 -5.34
N ARG A 25 0.73 -3.77 -5.14
CA ARG A 25 0.81 -4.39 -3.82
C ARG A 25 1.99 -3.86 -2.99
N ASP A 26 3.16 -3.77 -3.60
CA ASP A 26 4.38 -3.31 -2.91
C ASP A 26 4.30 -1.84 -2.51
N LYS A 27 3.76 -0.98 -3.40
CA LYS A 27 3.50 0.44 -3.09
C LYS A 27 2.55 0.58 -1.90
N MET A 28 1.50 -0.22 -1.84
CA MET A 28 0.55 -0.22 -0.73
C MET A 28 1.21 -0.67 0.59
N LYS A 29 1.99 -1.77 0.57
CA LYS A 29 2.76 -2.22 1.75
C LYS A 29 3.76 -1.15 2.22
N GLN A 30 4.37 -0.41 1.30
CA GLN A 30 5.28 0.69 1.65
C GLN A 30 4.52 1.88 2.26
N TYR A 31 3.33 2.21 1.73
CA TYR A 31 2.49 3.25 2.31
C TYR A 31 2.03 2.90 3.73
N MET A 32 1.57 1.67 3.95
CA MET A 32 1.20 1.17 5.28
C MET A 32 2.34 1.33 6.29
N ARG A 33 3.55 0.83 5.96
CA ARG A 33 4.72 0.96 6.84
C ARG A 33 5.08 2.40 7.18
N ARG A 34 4.98 3.31 6.19
CA ARG A 34 5.20 4.74 6.43
C ARG A 34 4.11 5.34 7.33
N SER A 35 2.86 4.93 7.16
CA SER A 35 1.73 5.37 7.98
C SER A 35 1.87 4.91 9.44
N GLU A 36 2.24 3.65 9.67
CA GLU A 36 2.48 3.10 11.01
C GLU A 36 3.60 3.87 11.74
N ALA A 37 4.73 4.11 11.07
CA ALA A 37 5.83 4.89 11.64
C ALA A 37 5.46 6.36 11.93
N GLN A 38 4.52 6.93 11.18
CA GLN A 38 3.98 8.26 11.45
C GLN A 38 3.03 8.26 12.65
N MET A 39 2.18 7.23 12.76
CA MET A 39 1.23 7.08 13.86
C MET A 39 1.92 6.91 15.22
N GLU A 40 3.03 6.16 15.30
CA GLU A 40 3.75 6.00 16.56
C GLU A 40 4.37 7.33 17.02
N ARG A 41 4.93 8.11 16.09
CA ARG A 41 5.42 9.47 16.36
C ARG A 41 4.30 10.40 16.83
N GLU A 42 3.13 10.34 16.19
CA GLU A 42 1.95 11.14 16.59
C GLU A 42 1.43 10.73 17.97
N ARG A 43 1.51 9.45 18.33
CA ARG A 43 1.16 8.94 19.66
C ARG A 43 2.08 9.49 20.75
N GLU A 44 3.39 9.49 20.51
CA GLU A 44 4.36 10.09 21.43
C GLU A 44 4.14 11.61 21.58
N MET A 45 3.91 12.31 20.47
CA MET A 45 3.59 13.73 20.49
C MET A 45 2.29 14.01 21.25
N ALA A 46 1.25 13.20 21.08
CA ALA A 46 0.00 13.35 21.81
C ALA A 46 0.20 13.19 23.33
N LYS A 47 1.02 12.22 23.76
CA LYS A 47 1.39 12.06 25.19
C LYS A 47 2.08 13.30 25.75
N LYS A 48 3.08 13.84 25.02
CA LYS A 48 3.79 15.08 25.39
C LYS A 48 2.84 16.28 25.44
N LEU A 49 1.90 16.36 24.49
CA LEU A 49 0.93 17.46 24.44
C LEU A 49 -0.04 17.44 25.62
N ILE A 50 -0.48 16.25 26.06
CA ILE A 50 -1.32 16.08 27.26
C ILE A 50 -0.55 16.56 28.50
N GLN A 51 0.71 16.16 28.65
CA GLN A 51 1.57 16.62 29.76
C GLN A 51 1.77 18.15 29.74
N SER A 52 1.87 18.74 28.55
CA SER A 52 1.98 20.20 28.40
C SER A 52 0.64 20.96 28.54
N GLY A 53 -0.46 20.29 28.88
CA GLY A 53 -1.78 20.89 29.05
C GLY A 53 -2.53 21.24 27.74
N LYS A 54 -1.96 20.91 26.57
CA LYS A 54 -2.52 21.26 25.24
C LYS A 54 -3.50 20.19 24.74
N LYS A 55 -4.64 20.07 25.42
CA LYS A 55 -5.67 19.04 25.15
C LYS A 55 -6.23 19.08 23.73
N ASP A 56 -6.45 20.25 23.14
CA ASP A 56 -7.05 20.36 21.79
C ASP A 56 -6.15 19.77 20.70
N ARG A 57 -4.84 20.01 20.81
CA ARG A 57 -3.85 19.45 19.88
C ARG A 57 -3.72 17.93 20.05
N ALA A 58 -3.79 17.44 21.28
CA ALA A 58 -3.81 16.00 21.53
C ALA A 58 -5.08 15.36 20.92
N LEU A 59 -6.25 15.97 21.09
CA LEU A 59 -7.51 15.49 20.53
C LEU A 59 -7.47 15.46 18.98
N PHE A 60 -6.88 16.48 18.36
CA PHE A 60 -6.70 16.52 16.91
C PHE A 60 -5.83 15.36 16.41
N LEU A 61 -4.69 15.09 17.07
CA LEU A 61 -3.82 13.96 16.72
C LEU A 61 -4.55 12.61 16.86
N LEU A 62 -5.34 12.44 17.91
CA LEU A 62 -6.14 11.22 18.11
C LEU A 62 -7.21 11.05 17.01
N LYS A 63 -7.86 12.13 16.57
CA LYS A 63 -8.81 12.10 15.44
C LYS A 63 -8.09 11.74 14.13
N LYS A 64 -6.91 12.32 13.89
CA LYS A 64 -6.07 12.03 12.72
C LYS A 64 -5.67 10.56 12.70
N LYS A 65 -5.26 10.00 13.84
CA LYS A 65 -4.96 8.57 13.98
C LYS A 65 -6.15 7.69 13.56
N ARG A 66 -7.36 7.99 14.05
CA ARG A 66 -8.57 7.22 13.70
C ARG A 66 -8.84 7.23 12.19
N PHE A 67 -8.61 8.35 11.52
CA PHE A 67 -8.74 8.42 10.06
C PHE A 67 -7.67 7.58 9.35
N GLN A 68 -6.43 7.60 9.82
CA GLN A 68 -5.35 6.76 9.29
C GLN A 68 -5.65 5.27 9.47
N ASP A 69 -6.18 4.85 10.62
CA ASP A 69 -6.61 3.46 10.87
C ASP A 69 -7.65 3.00 9.82
N GLN A 70 -8.64 3.83 9.51
CA GLN A 70 -9.63 3.54 8.46
C GLN A 70 -9.01 3.44 7.07
N MET A 71 -8.01 4.27 6.77
CA MET A 71 -7.29 4.21 5.49
C MET A 71 -6.44 2.94 5.38
N ILE A 72 -5.82 2.49 6.48
CA ILE A 72 -5.10 1.21 6.53
C ILE A 72 -6.07 0.05 6.30
N GLU A 73 -7.24 0.06 6.94
CA GLU A 73 -8.26 -0.98 6.74
C GLU A 73 -8.71 -1.09 5.27
N LYS A 74 -8.94 0.06 4.61
CA LYS A 74 -9.24 0.10 3.17
C LYS A 74 -8.08 -0.43 2.32
N ALA A 75 -6.85 -0.07 2.67
CA ALA A 75 -5.66 -0.58 1.99
C ALA A 75 -5.52 -2.10 2.15
N LEU A 76 -5.80 -2.66 3.32
CA LEU A 76 -5.80 -4.11 3.54
C LEU A 76 -6.82 -4.82 2.66
N LYS A 77 -8.05 -4.29 2.56
CA LYS A 77 -9.10 -4.83 1.67
C LYS A 77 -8.68 -4.81 0.19
N GLN A 78 -8.08 -3.70 -0.25
CA GLN A 78 -7.55 -3.60 -1.61
C GLN A 78 -6.38 -4.57 -1.86
N LEU A 79 -5.54 -4.80 -0.85
CA LEU A 79 -4.42 -5.73 -0.93
C LEU A 79 -4.89 -7.18 -1.04
N ASP A 80 -5.90 -7.59 -0.26
CA ASP A 80 -6.53 -8.90 -0.35
C ASP A 80 -7.10 -9.15 -1.75
N ASN A 81 -7.78 -8.15 -2.33
CA ASN A 81 -8.27 -8.23 -3.71
C ASN A 81 -7.13 -8.43 -4.73
N ILE A 82 -6.04 -7.67 -4.61
CA ILE A 82 -4.88 -7.82 -5.51
C ILE A 82 -4.23 -9.20 -5.33
N GLU A 83 -4.07 -9.68 -4.09
CA GLU A 83 -3.50 -11.00 -3.83
C GLU A 83 -4.37 -12.13 -4.38
N ARG A 84 -5.70 -12.02 -4.31
CA ARG A 84 -6.63 -12.93 -5.00
C ARG A 84 -6.49 -12.88 -6.52
N MET A 85 -6.41 -11.69 -7.11
CA MET A 85 -6.24 -11.54 -8.57
C MET A 85 -4.92 -12.14 -9.06
N VAL A 86 -3.82 -11.92 -8.34
CA VAL A 86 -2.52 -12.52 -8.65
C VAL A 86 -2.55 -14.04 -8.48
N SER A 87 -3.25 -14.56 -7.47
CA SER A 87 -3.37 -16.00 -7.20
C SER A 87 -4.22 -16.74 -8.24
N LEU A 88 -5.29 -16.09 -8.75
CA LEU A 88 -6.15 -16.64 -9.80
C LEU A 88 -5.51 -16.54 -11.20
N SER A 89 -4.64 -15.55 -11.42
CA SER A 89 -3.90 -15.34 -12.67
C SER A 89 -3.30 -16.62 -13.30
N PRO A 90 -2.53 -17.47 -12.58
CA PRO A 90 -1.97 -18.70 -13.16
C PRO A 90 -3.01 -19.73 -13.65
N TYR A 91 -4.27 -19.65 -13.19
CA TYR A 91 -5.35 -20.58 -13.56
C TYR A 91 -6.20 -20.11 -14.74
N PHE A 92 -5.99 -18.90 -15.27
CA PHE A 92 -6.67 -18.38 -16.46
C PHE A 92 -6.06 -18.89 -17.78
N HIS A 93 -5.65 -20.16 -17.82
CA HIS A 93 -5.29 -20.86 -19.05
C HIS A 93 -6.29 -21.98 -19.30
N ASN A 94 -7.29 -21.69 -20.12
CA ASN A 94 -7.98 -22.60 -21.05
C ASN A 94 -8.43 -21.77 -22.25
#